data_AF-A0A5K1HGC4-F1
#
_entry.id   AF-A0A5K1HGC4-F1
#
_cell.length_a   1.000
_cell.length_b   1.000
_cell.length_c   1.000
_cell.angle_alpha   90.00
_cell.angle_beta   90.00
_cell.angle_gamma   90.00
#
_symmetry.space_group_name_H-M   'P 1'
#
loop_
_entity.id
_entity.type
_entity.pdbx_description
1 polymer ?
#
loop_
_entity_poly.entity_id
_entity_poly.type
_entity_poly.pdbx_seq_one_letter_code
_entity_poly.pdbx_strand_id
1 'polypeptide(L)'
;IMHKKLFMGVFDSMLVKYGAVMVGYSVLGLPVFGPGKEEYLKRVGSDGSAITRDYIRNSSLLINLAKAIGRLVISYKEVQQLAGFTTLVYEMKEVLKDLETGKYTRTQIIGKDNKELKLDQVNEMMRGTLIETEDFIRFTRVPVASPNGDVFVKEVSFEVRRGVNTVVT
;
A
#
# COMPACT_ATOMS: atom_id res chain seq x y z
N ILE A 1 -32.91 -22.44 -5.05
CA ILE A 1 -31.76 -21.59 -4.58
C ILE A 1 -30.42 -22.11 -5.09
N MET A 2 -30.13 -23.42 -4.95
CA MET A 2 -28.89 -24.04 -5.43
C MET A 2 -28.66 -23.90 -6.95
N HIS A 3 -29.71 -24.07 -7.77
CA HIS A 3 -29.61 -23.85 -9.23
C HIS A 3 -29.27 -22.41 -9.63
N LYS A 4 -29.77 -21.40 -8.91
CA LYS A 4 -29.43 -19.99 -9.20
C LYS A 4 -27.96 -19.69 -8.89
N LYS A 5 -27.43 -20.21 -7.79
CA LYS A 5 -26.01 -20.07 -7.44
C LYS A 5 -25.10 -20.77 -8.45
N LEU A 6 -25.51 -21.96 -8.91
CA LEU A 6 -24.77 -22.73 -9.91
C LEU A 6 -24.79 -22.03 -11.29
N PHE A 7 -25.94 -21.54 -11.73
CA PHE A 7 -26.05 -20.76 -12.97
C PHE A 7 -25.24 -19.46 -12.93
N MET A 8 -25.31 -18.73 -11.80
CA MET A 8 -24.54 -17.51 -11.61
C MET A 8 -23.03 -17.77 -11.65
N GLY A 9 -22.55 -18.82 -10.98
CA GLY A 9 -21.13 -19.19 -11.00
C GLY A 9 -20.63 -19.65 -12.38
N VAL A 10 -21.45 -20.39 -13.13
CA VAL A 10 -21.13 -20.79 -14.51
C VAL A 10 -21.11 -19.57 -15.45
N PHE A 11 -22.07 -18.67 -15.31
CA PHE A 11 -22.14 -17.45 -16.11
C PHE A 11 -20.95 -16.53 -15.84
N ASP A 12 -20.60 -16.31 -14.58
CA ASP A 12 -19.44 -15.50 -14.19
C ASP A 12 -18.13 -16.10 -14.71
N SER A 13 -17.98 -17.43 -14.61
CA SER A 13 -16.84 -18.15 -15.19
C SER A 13 -16.74 -18.01 -16.71
N MET A 14 -17.88 -18.03 -17.43
CA MET A 14 -17.90 -17.78 -18.88
C MET A 14 -17.55 -16.33 -19.20
N LEU A 15 -18.09 -15.38 -18.45
CA LEU A 15 -17.88 -13.96 -18.68
C LEU A 15 -16.41 -13.58 -18.45
N VAL A 16 -15.79 -14.08 -17.39
CA VAL A 16 -14.35 -13.88 -17.13
C VAL A 16 -13.48 -14.49 -18.23
N LYS A 17 -13.81 -15.69 -18.74
CA LYS A 17 -12.99 -16.38 -19.76
C LYS A 17 -13.16 -15.79 -21.16
N TYR A 18 -14.38 -15.40 -21.54
CA TYR A 18 -14.72 -15.09 -22.93
C TYR A 18 -15.29 -13.69 -23.14
N GLY A 19 -15.65 -12.97 -22.09
CA GLY A 19 -16.32 -11.66 -22.18
C GLY A 19 -15.51 -10.64 -22.98
N ALA A 20 -14.20 -10.54 -22.71
CA ALA A 20 -13.31 -9.63 -23.45
C ALA A 20 -13.27 -9.95 -24.96
N VAL A 21 -13.24 -11.24 -25.31
CA VAL A 21 -13.23 -11.71 -26.70
C VAL A 21 -14.57 -11.41 -27.39
N MET A 22 -15.68 -11.67 -26.72
CA MET A 22 -17.03 -11.37 -27.23
C MET A 22 -17.21 -9.87 -27.50
N VAL A 23 -16.78 -9.00 -26.58
CA VAL A 23 -16.83 -7.54 -26.78
C VAL A 23 -15.90 -7.11 -27.92
N GLY A 24 -14.68 -7.66 -27.99
CA GLY A 24 -13.74 -7.36 -29.07
C GLY A 24 -14.29 -7.66 -30.46
N TYR A 25 -14.85 -8.86 -30.66
CA TYR A 25 -15.49 -9.21 -31.94
C TYR A 25 -16.74 -8.38 -32.21
N SER A 26 -17.53 -8.06 -31.19
CA SER A 26 -18.72 -7.21 -31.36
C SER A 26 -18.34 -5.82 -31.86
N VAL A 27 -17.31 -5.19 -31.27
CA VAL A 27 -16.83 -3.87 -31.68
C VAL A 27 -16.27 -3.87 -33.10
N LEU A 28 -15.53 -4.92 -33.48
CA LEU A 28 -14.98 -5.04 -34.83
C LEU A 28 -16.05 -5.39 -35.89
N GLY A 29 -17.09 -6.13 -35.50
CA GLY A 29 -18.19 -6.54 -36.38
C GLY A 29 -19.27 -5.48 -36.56
N LEU A 30 -19.46 -4.57 -35.60
CA LEU A 30 -20.46 -3.49 -35.66
C LEU A 30 -20.46 -2.65 -36.94
N PRO A 31 -19.32 -2.16 -37.48
CA PRO A 31 -19.33 -1.38 -38.71
C PRO A 31 -19.76 -2.19 -39.95
N VAL A 32 -19.54 -3.51 -39.95
CA VAL A 32 -19.82 -4.40 -41.10
C VAL A 32 -21.22 -5.02 -41.03
N PHE A 33 -21.71 -5.34 -39.82
CA PHE A 33 -22.95 -6.09 -39.61
C PHE A 33 -24.02 -5.32 -38.83
N GLY A 34 -23.68 -4.16 -38.25
CA GLY A 34 -24.55 -3.38 -37.39
C GLY A 34 -25.43 -2.36 -38.13
N PRO A 35 -26.09 -1.46 -37.38
CA PRO A 35 -27.05 -0.49 -37.92
C PRO A 35 -26.47 0.46 -38.98
N GLY A 36 -25.15 0.69 -38.96
CA GLY A 36 -24.43 1.54 -39.93
C GLY A 36 -23.96 0.82 -41.20
N LYS A 37 -24.33 -0.45 -41.38
CA LYS A 37 -23.85 -1.29 -42.50
C LYS A 37 -24.14 -0.68 -43.87
N GLU A 38 -25.33 -0.13 -44.10
CA GLU A 38 -25.70 0.44 -45.40
C GLU A 38 -24.83 1.64 -45.77
N GLU A 39 -24.50 2.48 -44.80
CA GLU A 39 -23.60 3.62 -45.00
C GLU A 39 -22.16 3.16 -45.21
N TYR A 40 -21.71 2.16 -44.44
CA TYR A 40 -20.39 1.55 -44.59
C TYR A 40 -20.21 0.92 -45.98
N LEU A 41 -21.18 0.12 -46.45
CA LEU A 41 -21.16 -0.50 -47.76
C LEU A 41 -21.25 0.52 -48.91
N LYS A 42 -21.94 1.66 -48.72
CA LYS A 42 -21.93 2.77 -49.68
C LYS A 42 -20.55 3.43 -49.81
N ARG A 43 -19.78 3.50 -48.72
CA ARG A 43 -18.43 4.10 -48.71
C ARG A 43 -17.34 3.16 -49.21
N VAL A 44 -17.43 1.87 -48.86
CA VAL A 44 -16.39 0.87 -49.11
C VAL A 44 -16.67 0.03 -50.37
N GLY A 45 -17.92 0.03 -50.86
CA GLY A 45 -18.36 -0.84 -51.94
C GLY A 45 -18.52 -2.30 -51.50
N SER A 46 -19.00 -3.15 -52.40
CA SER A 46 -19.12 -4.60 -52.17
C SER A 46 -17.80 -5.35 -52.40
N ASP A 47 -16.65 -4.70 -52.23
CA ASP A 47 -15.33 -5.31 -52.40
C ASP A 47 -14.85 -5.93 -51.07
N GLY A 48 -14.79 -7.27 -51.04
CA GLY A 48 -14.34 -8.02 -49.86
C GLY A 48 -12.89 -7.71 -49.44
N SER A 49 -12.05 -7.24 -50.36
CA SER A 49 -10.67 -6.83 -50.08
C SER A 49 -10.61 -5.59 -49.19
N ALA A 50 -11.47 -4.60 -49.47
CA ALA A 50 -11.52 -3.36 -48.71
C ALA A 50 -12.09 -3.58 -47.30
N ILE A 51 -13.14 -4.40 -47.17
CA ILE A 51 -13.72 -4.78 -45.87
C ILE A 51 -12.67 -5.52 -45.01
N THR A 52 -11.93 -6.45 -45.60
CA THR A 52 -10.87 -7.19 -44.89
C THR A 52 -9.74 -6.26 -44.43
N ARG A 53 -9.33 -5.31 -45.27
CA ARG A 53 -8.30 -4.33 -44.93
C ARG A 53 -8.73 -3.46 -43.74
N ASP A 54 -9.95 -2.95 -43.77
CA ASP A 54 -10.51 -2.14 -42.68
C ASP A 54 -10.62 -2.95 -41.38
N TYR A 55 -11.08 -4.19 -41.47
CA TYR A 55 -11.15 -5.10 -40.34
C TYR A 55 -9.77 -5.29 -39.70
N ILE A 56 -8.74 -5.64 -40.49
CA ILE A 56 -7.37 -5.86 -39.98
C ILE A 56 -6.83 -4.57 -39.35
N ARG A 57 -7.04 -3.42 -40.00
CA ARG A 57 -6.61 -2.11 -39.49
C ARG A 57 -7.27 -1.79 -38.14
N ASN A 58 -8.60 -1.88 -38.07
CA ASN A 58 -9.36 -1.60 -36.85
C ASN A 58 -9.01 -2.58 -35.73
N SER A 59 -8.78 -3.85 -36.06
CA SER A 59 -8.31 -4.88 -35.13
C SER A 59 -6.96 -4.51 -34.52
N SER A 60 -6.01 -4.09 -35.37
CA SER A 60 -4.68 -3.66 -34.93
C SER A 60 -4.75 -2.43 -34.03
N LEU A 61 -5.57 -1.43 -34.39
CA LEU A 61 -5.81 -0.25 -33.57
C LEU A 61 -6.40 -0.60 -32.20
N LEU A 62 -7.40 -1.48 -32.17
CA LEU A 62 -8.03 -1.93 -30.92
C LEU A 62 -7.05 -2.69 -30.02
N ILE A 63 -6.23 -3.58 -30.60
CA ILE A 63 -5.18 -4.29 -29.85
C ILE A 63 -4.15 -3.31 -29.28
N ASN A 64 -3.73 -2.31 -30.07
CA ASN A 64 -2.77 -1.30 -29.61
C ASN A 64 -3.36 -0.43 -28.49
N LEU A 65 -4.63 -0.04 -28.60
CA LEU A 65 -5.35 0.67 -27.55
C LEU A 65 -5.45 -0.16 -26.28
N ALA A 66 -5.85 -1.43 -26.38
CA ALA A 66 -5.94 -2.34 -25.24
C ALA A 66 -4.58 -2.51 -24.54
N LYS A 67 -3.48 -2.64 -25.31
CA LYS A 67 -2.11 -2.67 -24.76
C LYS A 67 -1.72 -1.37 -24.07
N ALA A 68 -2.11 -0.22 -24.62
CA ALA A 68 -1.85 1.08 -24.00
C ALA A 68 -2.60 1.23 -22.67
N ILE A 69 -3.89 0.87 -22.65
CA ILE A 69 -4.70 0.84 -21.41
C ILE A 69 -4.08 -0.12 -20.39
N GLY A 70 -3.66 -1.32 -20.81
CA GLY A 70 -2.99 -2.27 -19.93
C GLY A 70 -1.74 -1.69 -19.28
N ARG A 71 -0.91 -0.97 -20.04
CA ARG A 71 0.25 -0.24 -19.51
C ARG A 71 -0.16 0.86 -18.54
N LEU A 72 -1.20 1.64 -18.83
CA LEU A 72 -1.72 2.66 -17.92
C LEU A 72 -2.19 2.06 -16.59
N VAL A 73 -2.87 0.91 -16.60
CA VAL A 73 -3.31 0.23 -15.39
C VAL A 73 -2.11 -0.25 -14.55
N ILE A 74 -1.06 -0.77 -15.19
CA ILE A 74 0.17 -1.16 -14.50
C ILE A 74 0.84 0.08 -13.88
N SER A 75 1.02 1.16 -14.65
CA SER A 75 1.58 2.41 -14.14
C SER A 75 0.75 3.00 -12.99
N TYR A 76 -0.58 2.88 -13.03
CA TYR A 76 -1.43 3.29 -11.93
C TYR A 76 -1.16 2.49 -10.65
N LYS A 77 -0.98 1.16 -10.76
CA LYS A 77 -0.60 0.31 -9.61
C LYS A 77 0.77 0.67 -9.06
N GLU A 78 1.74 0.96 -9.91
CA GLU A 78 3.08 1.40 -9.49
C GLU A 78 3.02 2.72 -8.72
N VAL A 79 2.20 3.69 -9.17
CA VAL A 79 1.97 4.95 -8.45
C VAL A 79 1.31 4.70 -7.09
N GLN A 80 0.32 3.81 -7.01
CA GLN A 80 -0.28 3.43 -5.72
C GLN A 80 0.74 2.81 -4.77
N GLN A 81 1.62 1.94 -5.26
CA GLN A 81 2.70 1.35 -4.46
C GLN A 81 3.69 2.42 -3.98
N LEU A 82 4.09 3.33 -4.86
CA LEU A 82 4.98 4.44 -4.51
C LEU A 82 4.36 5.34 -3.44
N ALA A 83 3.06 5.61 -3.51
CA ALA A 83 2.35 6.37 -2.48
C ALA A 83 2.41 5.65 -1.12
N GLY A 84 2.16 4.33 -1.10
CA GLY A 84 2.28 3.51 0.11
C GLY A 84 3.68 3.53 0.71
N PHE A 85 4.73 3.38 -0.10
CA PHE A 85 6.12 3.49 0.37
C PHE A 85 6.45 4.89 0.87
N THR A 86 5.94 5.93 0.21
CA THR A 86 6.15 7.32 0.62
C THR A 86 5.50 7.59 1.98
N THR A 87 4.29 7.08 2.23
CA THR A 87 3.63 7.14 3.55
C THR A 87 4.48 6.47 4.61
N LEU A 88 4.97 5.26 4.37
CA LEU A 88 5.82 4.54 5.32
C LEU A 88 7.11 5.29 5.64
N VAL A 89 7.79 5.82 4.63
CA VAL A 89 9.02 6.61 4.82
C VAL A 89 8.73 7.90 5.59
N TYR A 90 7.58 8.54 5.33
CA TYR A 90 7.16 9.73 6.05
C TYR A 90 6.86 9.44 7.52
N GLU A 91 6.12 8.37 7.82
CA GLU A 91 5.85 7.92 9.19
C GLU A 91 7.15 7.63 9.94
N MET A 92 8.10 6.93 9.32
CA MET A 92 9.41 6.69 9.93
C MET A 92 10.16 7.99 10.22
N LYS A 93 10.12 8.96 9.29
CA LYS A 93 10.72 10.28 9.49
C LYS A 93 10.08 11.03 10.66
N GLU A 94 8.75 10.96 10.80
CA GLU A 94 8.06 11.55 11.94
C GLU A 94 8.47 10.89 13.26
N VAL A 95 8.55 9.57 13.31
CA VAL A 95 9.01 8.84 14.51
C VAL A 95 10.43 9.25 14.89
N LEU A 96 11.36 9.38 13.93
CA LEU A 96 12.72 9.83 14.22
C LEU A 96 12.77 11.27 14.77
N LYS A 97 11.92 12.16 14.25
CA LYS A 97 11.80 13.53 14.77
C LYS A 97 11.19 13.57 16.18
N ASP A 98 10.19 12.74 16.44
CA ASP A 98 9.58 12.56 17.76
C ASP A 98 10.65 12.05 18.75
N LEU A 99 11.52 11.10 18.35
CA LEU A 99 12.66 10.63 19.16
C LEU A 99 13.68 11.74 19.47
N GLU A 100 14.07 12.55 18.49
CA GLU A 100 15.01 13.66 18.68
C GLU A 100 14.47 14.72 19.67
N THR A 101 13.15 14.93 19.65
CA THR A 101 12.48 15.87 20.56
C THR A 101 12.06 15.25 21.90
N GLY A 102 12.41 13.98 22.15
CA GLY A 102 12.07 13.25 23.37
C GLY A 102 10.57 12.98 23.54
N LYS A 103 9.80 13.02 22.45
CA LYS A 103 8.36 12.76 22.43
C LYS A 103 8.14 11.30 22.04
N TYR A 104 7.57 10.51 22.95
CA TYR A 104 7.28 9.11 22.69
C TYR A 104 5.76 8.93 22.51
N THR A 105 5.37 8.49 21.31
CA THR A 105 3.96 8.26 20.95
C THR A 105 3.66 6.76 20.96
N ARG A 106 2.57 6.35 21.62
CA ARG A 106 2.16 4.94 21.73
C ARG A 106 1.61 4.42 20.40
N THR A 107 2.26 3.42 19.80
CA THR A 107 1.90 2.89 18.47
C THR A 107 0.89 1.72 18.52
N GLN A 108 0.68 1.08 19.68
CA GLN A 108 -0.21 -0.08 19.80
C GLN A 108 -1.66 0.30 20.14
N ILE A 109 -2.59 -0.29 19.38
CA ILE A 109 -4.05 -0.14 19.50
C ILE A 109 -4.51 -0.50 20.91
N ILE A 110 -5.35 0.37 21.45
CA ILE A 110 -6.01 0.26 22.75
C ILE A 110 -6.84 -1.02 22.81
N GLY A 111 -6.30 -2.06 23.47
CA GLY A 111 -7.15 -3.01 24.18
C GLY A 111 -7.74 -2.27 25.38
N LYS A 112 -9.06 -2.03 25.35
CA LYS A 112 -9.82 -1.63 26.54
C LYS A 112 -9.53 -2.64 27.64
N ASP A 113 -8.66 -2.34 28.60
CA ASP A 113 -8.74 -2.85 29.99
C ASP A 113 -7.50 -2.66 30.86
N ASN A 114 -6.36 -2.13 30.40
CA ASN A 114 -5.20 -1.97 31.30
C ASN A 114 -4.90 -0.53 31.70
N LYS A 115 -5.10 -0.30 33.01
CA LYS A 115 -4.70 0.81 33.89
C LYS A 115 -3.90 1.92 33.23
N GLU A 116 -4.53 3.09 33.18
CA GLU A 116 -4.01 4.37 32.73
C GLU A 116 -2.81 4.84 33.56
N LEU A 117 -1.59 4.59 33.06
CA LEU A 117 -0.56 5.61 33.13
C LEU A 117 -0.77 6.49 31.89
N LYS A 118 -1.16 7.75 32.10
CA LYS A 118 -1.34 8.71 30.99
C LYS A 118 0.01 8.92 30.31
N LEU A 119 0.02 8.97 28.97
CA LEU A 119 1.23 9.18 28.16
C LEU A 119 2.05 10.40 28.64
N ASP A 120 1.36 11.42 29.15
CA ASP A 120 1.95 12.61 29.75
C ASP A 120 2.84 12.30 30.96
N GLN A 121 2.46 11.35 31.83
CA GLN A 121 3.26 10.93 32.98
C GLN A 121 4.51 10.15 32.59
N VAL A 122 4.46 9.37 31.49
CA VAL A 122 5.61 8.63 30.95
C VAL A 122 6.61 9.60 30.30
N ASN A 123 6.11 10.56 29.51
CA ASN A 123 6.91 11.61 28.92
C ASN A 123 7.54 12.54 29.99
N GLU A 124 6.90 12.73 31.15
CA GLU A 124 7.50 13.42 32.29
C GLU A 124 8.55 12.57 33.02
N MET A 125 8.32 11.27 33.20
CA MET A 125 9.29 10.35 33.82
C MET A 125 10.58 10.17 32.99
N MET A 126 10.50 10.34 31.67
CA MET A 126 11.65 10.22 30.76
C MET A 126 12.50 11.50 30.67
N ARG A 127 12.17 12.56 31.42
CA ARG A 127 12.96 13.81 31.46
C ARG A 127 14.14 13.66 32.40
N GLY A 128 15.33 13.46 31.83
CA GLY A 128 16.61 13.50 32.53
C GLY A 128 17.58 14.47 31.89
N THR A 129 18.72 14.71 32.54
CA THR A 129 19.83 15.47 31.95
C THR A 129 20.89 14.49 31.47
N LEU A 130 21.19 14.50 30.18
CA LEU A 130 22.33 13.77 29.63
C LEU A 130 23.57 14.67 29.74
N ILE A 131 24.61 14.17 30.40
CA ILE A 131 25.91 14.82 30.49
C ILE A 131 26.93 13.86 29.91
N GLU A 132 27.57 14.25 28.82
CA GLU A 132 28.64 13.46 28.19
C GLU A 132 29.94 13.64 28.97
N THR A 133 30.58 12.53 29.34
CA THR A 133 31.84 12.48 30.11
C THR A 133 32.70 11.35 29.56
N GLU A 134 34.02 11.49 29.60
CA GLU A 134 34.94 10.46 29.08
C GLU A 134 35.33 9.38 30.10
N ASP A 135 35.24 9.66 31.39
CA ASP A 135 35.87 8.84 32.44
C ASP A 135 34.96 7.81 33.09
N PHE A 136 33.64 8.03 33.05
CA PHE A 136 32.66 7.16 33.67
C PHE A 136 31.28 7.24 33.01
N ILE A 137 30.52 6.17 33.19
CA ILE A 137 29.09 6.08 32.89
C ILE A 137 28.37 6.05 34.25
N ARG A 138 27.53 7.04 34.54
CA ARG A 138 26.76 7.11 35.80
C ARG A 138 25.28 7.32 35.53
N PHE A 139 24.48 6.45 36.12
CA PHE A 139 23.03 6.56 36.18
C PHE A 139 22.67 7.05 37.57
N THR A 140 21.87 8.10 37.67
CA THR A 140 21.41 8.64 38.96
C THR A 140 19.90 8.75 38.92
N ARG A 141 19.25 7.83 39.62
CA ARG A 141 17.80 7.72 39.72
C ARG A 141 17.08 7.65 38.37
N VAL A 142 17.60 6.85 37.45
CA VAL A 142 17.07 6.73 36.09
C VAL A 142 15.95 5.68 36.09
N PRO A 143 14.69 6.04 35.74
CA PRO A 143 13.63 5.06 35.56
C PRO A 143 13.81 4.31 34.24
N VAL A 144 13.48 3.01 34.22
CA VAL A 144 13.46 2.19 33.00
C VAL A 144 12.01 1.85 32.69
N ALA A 145 11.47 2.50 31.66
CA ALA A 145 10.08 2.31 31.23
C ALA A 145 10.01 2.12 29.70
N SER A 146 9.03 1.34 29.27
CA SER A 146 8.63 1.23 27.87
C SER A 146 7.94 2.51 27.41
N PRO A 147 8.10 2.93 26.14
CA PRO A 147 7.25 3.96 25.52
C PRO A 147 5.74 3.69 25.63
N ASN A 148 5.34 2.43 25.88
CA ASN A 148 3.96 2.04 26.12
C ASN A 148 3.43 2.38 27.52
N GLY A 149 4.30 2.81 28.43
CA GLY A 149 3.99 3.14 29.82
C GLY A 149 4.23 2.01 30.82
N ASP A 150 4.77 0.87 30.38
CA ASP A 150 5.16 -0.22 31.28
C ASP A 150 6.48 0.14 31.97
N VAL A 151 6.44 0.37 33.29
CA VAL A 151 7.64 0.64 34.10
C VAL A 151 8.30 -0.69 34.48
N PHE A 152 9.47 -0.98 33.92
CA PHE A 152 10.25 -2.18 34.25
C PHE A 152 11.01 -2.01 35.57
N VAL A 153 11.62 -0.84 35.76
CA VAL A 153 12.34 -0.49 36.98
C VAL A 153 12.05 0.96 37.35
N LYS A 154 11.61 1.19 38.59
CA LYS A 154 11.24 2.54 39.06
C LYS A 154 12.44 3.48 39.13
N GLU A 155 13.58 2.97 39.55
CA GLU A 155 14.79 3.75 39.74
C GLU A 155 16.03 2.87 39.66
N VAL A 156 16.99 3.24 38.81
CA VAL A 156 18.30 2.62 38.69
C VAL A 156 19.37 3.67 38.93
N SER A 157 20.29 3.36 39.85
CA SER A 157 21.48 4.18 40.13
C SER A 157 22.71 3.28 40.16
N PHE A 158 23.67 3.53 39.27
CA PHE A 158 24.96 2.83 39.27
C PHE A 158 26.04 3.69 38.60
N GLU A 159 27.29 3.30 38.79
CA GLU A 159 28.45 3.96 38.19
C GLU A 159 29.44 2.91 37.69
N VAL A 160 29.91 3.07 36.46
CA VAL A 160 30.98 2.29 35.86
C VAL A 160 32.11 3.22 35.48
N ARG A 161 33.30 2.96 36.01
CA ARG A 161 34.52 3.73 35.72
C ARG A 161 35.32 3.08 34.60
N ARG A 162 36.09 3.90 33.88
CA ARG A 162 37.03 3.43 32.87
C ARG A 162 37.98 2.37 33.47
N GLY A 163 38.11 1.24 32.79
CA GLY A 163 38.95 0.11 33.21
C GLY A 163 38.27 -0.93 34.12
N VAL A 164 36.99 -0.75 34.47
CA VAL A 164 36.22 -1.73 35.27
C VAL A 164 35.31 -2.56 34.36
N ASN A 165 35.41 -3.90 34.46
CA ASN A 165 34.47 -4.80 33.82
C ASN A 165 33.18 -4.88 34.64
N THR A 166 32.03 -4.64 34.01
CA THR A 166 30.71 -4.71 34.66
C THR A 166 29.88 -5.79 33.98
N VAL A 167 29.27 -6.67 34.78
CA VAL A 167 28.34 -7.69 34.31
C VAL A 167 26.94 -7.31 34.80
N VAL A 168 25.99 -7.28 33.87
CA VAL A 168 24.56 -7.11 34.18
C VAL A 168 23.94 -8.50 34.24
N THR A 169 23.34 -8.85 35.37
CA THR A 169 22.58 -10.09 35.61
C THR A 169 21.11 -9.77 35.78
#